data_AF-A0A7W8K4I4-F1
#
_entry.id   AF-A0A7W8K4I4-F1
#
_cell.length_a   1.000
_cell.length_b   1.000
_cell.length_c   1.000
_cell.angle_alpha   90.00
_cell.angle_beta   90.00
_cell.angle_gamma   90.00
#
_symmetry.space_group_name_H-M   'P 1'
#
loop_
_entity.id
_entity.type
_entity.pdbx_description
1 polymer ?
#
loop_
_entity_poly.entity_id
_entity_poly.type
_entity_poly.pdbx_seq_one_letter_code
_entity_poly.pdbx_strand_id
1 'polypeptide(L)'
;MPTGANPKREREFKQLEKSFKQEGRYRGREEEVAARIVNKQRAEQGETQAARNTEKAGKAPDRDLPIDGYQHLTVAQIRKKLDDLTAAQLKQVRDYEAAHKKRKGVLDALDG
;
A
#
# COMPACT_ATOMS: atom_id res chain seq x y z
N MET A 1 12.13 8.84 -5.10
CA MET A 1 10.74 9.32 -4.87
C MET A 1 9.97 8.48 -3.86
N PRO A 2 9.23 9.10 -2.91
CA PRO A 2 8.35 8.37 -1.99
C PRO A 2 7.14 7.77 -2.73
N THR A 3 7.05 6.44 -2.74
CA THR A 3 5.93 5.68 -3.31
C THR A 3 4.70 5.80 -2.41
N GLY A 4 3.61 6.34 -2.95
CA GLY A 4 2.31 6.39 -2.25
C GLY A 4 1.50 7.65 -2.55
N ALA A 5 0.81 7.64 -3.69
CA ALA A 5 -0.47 8.31 -3.98
C ALA A 5 -0.77 9.65 -3.25
N ASN A 6 -0.21 10.76 -3.74
CA ASN A 6 -0.90 12.04 -3.77
C ASN A 6 -0.25 12.93 -4.85
N PRO A 7 -0.92 13.22 -5.99
CA PRO A 7 -0.36 14.05 -7.06
C PRO A 7 0.14 15.43 -6.58
N LYS A 8 -0.47 15.98 -5.53
CA LYS A 8 -0.04 17.24 -4.91
C LYS A 8 1.36 17.12 -4.29
N ARG A 9 1.61 16.06 -3.52
CA ARG A 9 2.87 15.84 -2.80
C ARG A 9 4.02 15.50 -3.74
N GLU A 10 3.73 14.82 -4.84
CA GLU A 10 4.74 14.55 -5.88
C GLU A 10 5.21 15.85 -6.57
N ARG A 11 4.28 16.78 -6.84
CA ARG A 11 4.62 18.09 -7.39
C ARG A 11 5.45 18.91 -6.41
N GLU A 12 5.06 18.93 -5.13
CA GLU A 12 5.77 19.64 -4.07
C GLU A 12 7.20 19.10 -3.88
N PHE A 13 7.37 17.78 -3.88
CA PHE A 13 8.67 17.13 -3.86
C PHE A 13 9.56 17.61 -5.02
N LYS A 14 9.05 17.56 -6.26
CA LYS A 14 9.79 17.99 -7.46
C LYS A 14 10.18 19.47 -7.39
N GLN A 15 9.31 20.32 -6.84
CA GLN A 15 9.59 21.74 -6.66
C GLN A 15 10.69 21.97 -5.61
N LEU A 16 10.60 21.32 -4.44
CA LEU A 16 11.60 21.43 -3.38
C LEU A 16 12.96 20.93 -3.86
N GLU A 17 13.01 19.75 -4.47
CA GLU A 17 14.23 19.18 -5.04
C GLU A 17 14.88 20.13 -6.05
N LYS A 18 14.08 20.70 -6.97
CA LYS A 18 14.56 21.67 -7.96
C LYS A 18 15.08 22.96 -7.30
N SER A 19 14.37 23.49 -6.30
CA SER A 19 14.80 24.69 -5.57
C SER A 19 16.11 24.48 -4.83
N PHE A 20 16.28 23.34 -4.14
CA PHE A 20 17.53 23.02 -3.44
C PHE A 20 18.71 22.87 -4.39
N LYS A 21 18.50 22.24 -5.56
CA LYS A 21 19.50 22.14 -6.63
C LYS A 21 19.89 23.52 -7.17
N GLN A 22 18.92 24.41 -7.37
CA GLN A 22 19.16 25.77 -7.88
C GLN A 22 19.86 26.67 -6.85
N GLU A 23 19.48 26.56 -5.58
CA GLU A 23 20.09 27.32 -4.48
C GLU A 23 21.45 26.74 -4.02
N GLY A 24 21.84 25.57 -4.54
CA GLY A 24 23.05 24.87 -4.10
C GLY A 24 22.98 24.38 -2.65
N ARG A 25 21.78 24.29 -2.08
CA ARG A 25 21.55 23.82 -0.71
C ARG A 25 21.53 22.30 -0.67
N TYR A 26 22.06 21.73 0.41
CA TYR A 26 22.05 20.28 0.65
C TYR A 26 22.68 19.47 -0.48
N ARG A 27 23.82 19.93 -1.02
CA ARG A 27 24.52 19.31 -2.16
C ARG A 27 24.69 17.80 -1.98
N GLY A 28 24.14 17.01 -2.90
CA GLY A 28 24.16 15.54 -2.89
C GLY A 28 23.12 14.87 -1.98
N ARG A 29 22.26 15.65 -1.31
CA ARG A 29 21.16 15.18 -0.44
C ARG A 29 19.83 15.89 -0.71
N GLU A 30 19.73 16.63 -1.81
CA GLU A 30 18.55 17.43 -2.16
C GLU A 30 17.28 16.56 -2.24
N GLU A 31 17.40 15.38 -2.85
CA GLU A 31 16.31 14.43 -2.97
C GLU A 31 15.86 13.88 -1.61
N GLU A 32 16.81 13.48 -0.75
CA GLU A 32 16.54 12.93 0.57
C GLU A 32 15.84 13.98 1.46
N VAL A 33 16.34 15.21 1.45
CA VAL A 33 15.78 16.31 2.26
C VAL A 33 14.38 16.67 1.76
N ALA A 34 14.18 16.77 0.44
CA ALA A 34 12.85 17.01 -0.14
C ALA A 34 11.87 15.88 0.23
N ALA A 35 12.30 14.62 0.14
CA ALA A 35 11.48 13.47 0.54
C ALA A 35 11.11 13.53 2.03
N ARG A 36 12.07 13.89 2.89
CA ARG A 36 11.86 14.01 4.34
C ARG A 36 10.85 15.11 4.69
N ILE A 37 10.94 16.27 4.04
CA ILE A 37 10.00 17.38 4.23
C ILE A 37 8.59 16.96 3.83
N VAL A 38 8.43 16.40 2.64
CA VAL A 38 7.12 15.95 2.15
C VAL A 38 6.55 14.84 3.04
N ASN A 39 7.35 13.86 3.44
CA ASN A 39 6.89 12.79 4.34
C ASN A 39 6.46 13.34 5.70
N LYS A 40 7.16 14.34 6.25
CA LYS A 40 6.75 15.02 7.49
C LYS A 40 5.40 15.71 7.33
N GLN A 41 5.20 16.47 6.26
CA GLN A 41 3.91 17.13 5.97
C GLN A 41 2.79 16.11 5.80
N ARG A 42 3.04 14.98 5.13
CA ARG A 42 2.05 13.89 4.98
C ARG A 42 1.65 13.30 6.33
N ALA A 43 2.58 13.17 7.26
CA ALA A 43 2.30 12.68 8.61
C ALA A 43 1.46 13.70 9.39
N GLU A 44 1.83 14.98 9.35
CA GLU A 44 1.10 16.08 10.01
C GLU A 44 -0.33 16.23 9.48
N GLN A 45 -0.53 16.02 8.18
CA GLN A 45 -1.85 16.10 7.53
C GLN A 45 -2.63 14.79 7.57
N GLY A 46 -2.12 13.74 8.24
CA GLY A 46 -2.79 12.44 8.33
C GLY A 46 -2.86 11.64 7.02
N GLU A 47 -2.20 12.09 5.95
CA GLU A 47 -2.18 11.45 4.62
C GLU A 47 -1.48 10.07 4.64
N THR A 48 -0.75 9.75 5.70
CA THR A 48 -0.11 8.43 5.91
C THR A 48 -1.04 7.40 6.56
N GLN A 49 -2.18 7.83 7.11
CA GLN A 49 -3.10 6.98 7.85
C GLN A 49 -4.31 6.52 7.01
N ALA A 50 -4.40 6.92 5.74
CA ALA A 50 -5.58 6.68 4.90
C ALA A 50 -6.03 5.21 4.89
N ALA A 51 -5.11 4.26 4.70
CA ALA A 51 -5.41 2.82 4.75
C ALA A 51 -5.95 2.36 6.12
N ARG A 52 -5.32 2.84 7.20
CA ARG A 52 -5.76 2.56 8.58
C ARG A 52 -7.13 3.18 8.89
N ASN A 53 -7.43 4.33 8.29
CA ASN A 53 -8.71 5.00 8.49
C ASN A 53 -9.84 4.28 7.73
N THR A 54 -9.58 3.79 6.51
CA THR A 54 -10.53 2.94 5.78
C THR A 54 -10.82 1.63 6.51
N GLU A 55 -9.82 1.04 7.17
CA GLU A 55 -9.98 -0.13 8.04
C GLU A 55 -10.86 0.19 9.25
N LYS A 56 -10.56 1.27 9.99
CA LYS A 56 -11.35 1.71 11.16
C LYS A 56 -12.79 2.10 10.82
N ALA A 57 -13.03 2.63 9.62
CA ALA A 57 -14.38 2.97 9.14
C ALA A 57 -15.21 1.75 8.73
N GLY A 58 -14.69 0.52 8.89
CA GLY A 58 -15.37 -0.72 8.50
C GLY A 58 -15.51 -0.89 6.98
N LYS A 59 -14.76 -0.10 6.19
CA LYS A 59 -14.71 -0.14 4.72
C LYS A 59 -13.45 -0.84 4.24
N ALA A 60 -12.98 -1.83 5.00
CA ALA A 60 -11.85 -2.65 4.59
C ALA A 60 -12.24 -3.42 3.32
N PRO A 61 -11.45 -3.34 2.22
CA PRO A 61 -11.77 -3.99 0.96
C PRO A 61 -11.95 -5.51 1.06
N ASP A 62 -11.33 -6.13 2.05
CA ASP A 62 -11.34 -7.57 2.32
C ASP A 62 -12.42 -8.01 3.30
N ARG A 63 -13.31 -7.12 3.74
CA ARG A 63 -14.32 -7.43 4.75
C ARG A 63 -15.31 -8.51 4.28
N ASP A 64 -15.61 -8.57 2.99
CA ASP A 64 -16.56 -9.53 2.42
C ASP A 64 -15.89 -10.85 2.02
N LEU A 65 -14.59 -11.02 2.28
CA LEU A 65 -13.90 -12.26 1.94
C LEU A 65 -14.19 -13.37 2.95
N PRO A 66 -14.20 -14.63 2.48
CA PRO A 66 -14.27 -15.80 3.36
C PRO A 66 -13.11 -15.94 4.37
N ILE A 67 -12.06 -15.13 4.22
CA ILE A 67 -10.90 -15.10 5.11
C ILE A 67 -10.90 -13.76 5.85
N ASP A 68 -11.17 -13.79 7.15
CA ASP A 68 -11.10 -12.58 7.99
C ASP A 68 -9.70 -11.96 8.01
N GLY A 69 -9.66 -10.64 7.83
CA GLY A 69 -8.44 -9.85 7.88
C GLY A 69 -7.42 -10.22 6.80
N TYR A 70 -7.88 -10.74 5.67
CA TYR A 70 -7.06 -11.26 4.57
C TYR A 70 -5.89 -10.35 4.13
N GLN A 71 -6.07 -9.03 4.14
CA GLN A 71 -5.02 -8.07 3.77
C GLN A 71 -3.85 -8.02 4.75
N HIS A 72 -4.06 -8.45 6.00
CA HIS A 72 -3.09 -8.47 7.09
C HIS A 72 -2.40 -9.82 7.25
N LEU A 73 -2.88 -10.87 6.58
CA LEU A 73 -2.31 -12.20 6.68
C LEU A 73 -1.09 -12.35 5.76
N THR A 74 -0.10 -13.10 6.25
CA THR A 74 1.04 -13.56 5.44
C THR A 74 0.59 -14.62 4.45
N VAL A 75 1.37 -14.82 3.38
CA VAL A 75 1.10 -15.87 2.38
C VAL A 75 0.96 -17.25 3.04
N ALA A 76 1.82 -17.56 4.02
CA ALA A 76 1.77 -18.82 4.75
C ALA A 76 0.47 -18.99 5.58
N GLN A 77 0.00 -17.92 6.23
CA GLN A 77 -1.26 -17.95 6.97
C GLN A 77 -2.47 -18.06 6.03
N ILE A 78 -2.43 -17.39 4.87
CA ILE A 78 -3.47 -17.49 3.86
C ILE A 78 -3.57 -18.93 3.37
N ARG A 79 -2.45 -19.55 2.96
CA ARG A 79 -2.40 -20.93 2.48
C ARG A 79 -3.06 -21.91 3.44
N LYS A 80 -2.74 -21.82 4.74
CA LYS A 80 -3.37 -22.67 5.77
C LYS A 80 -4.88 -22.53 5.85
N LYS A 81 -5.41 -21.33 5.57
CA LYS A 81 -6.86 -21.10 5.55
C LYS A 81 -7.49 -21.55 4.23
N LEU A 82 -6.76 -21.50 3.11
CA LEU A 82 -7.21 -21.99 1.80
C LEU A 82 -7.63 -23.46 1.85
N ASP A 83 -6.95 -24.28 2.65
CA ASP A 83 -7.26 -25.70 2.80
C ASP A 83 -8.66 -25.98 3.37
N ASP A 84 -9.21 -25.05 4.16
CA ASP A 84 -10.54 -25.18 4.80
C ASP A 84 -11.68 -24.56 3.95
N LEU A 85 -11.35 -23.98 2.78
CA LEU A 85 -12.29 -23.23 1.94
C LEU A 85 -12.87 -24.08 0.81
N THR A 86 -14.13 -23.82 0.47
CA THR A 86 -14.80 -24.45 -0.67
C THR A 86 -14.32 -23.87 -2.00
N ALA A 87 -14.49 -24.62 -3.10
CA ALA A 87 -14.12 -24.16 -4.45
C ALA A 87 -14.74 -22.79 -4.84
N ALA A 88 -15.99 -22.53 -4.39
CA ALA A 88 -16.65 -21.25 -4.61
C ALA A 88 -15.97 -20.10 -3.86
N GLN A 89 -15.56 -20.36 -2.61
CA GLN A 89 -14.86 -19.39 -1.77
C GLN A 89 -13.42 -19.14 -2.26
N LEU A 90 -12.72 -20.18 -2.71
CA LEU A 90 -11.40 -20.05 -3.33
C LEU A 90 -11.45 -19.16 -4.58
N LYS A 91 -12.50 -19.32 -5.41
CA LYS A 91 -12.73 -18.43 -6.56
C LYS A 91 -12.89 -16.98 -6.13
N GLN A 92 -13.67 -16.71 -5.08
CA GLN A 92 -13.86 -15.36 -4.56
C GLN A 92 -12.54 -14.73 -4.05
N VAL A 93 -11.73 -15.52 -3.33
CA VAL A 93 -10.40 -15.08 -2.86
C VAL A 93 -9.45 -14.82 -4.03
N ARG A 94 -9.50 -15.64 -5.08
CA ARG A 94 -8.70 -15.46 -6.31
C ARG A 94 -9.07 -14.19 -7.06
N ASP A 95 -10.35 -13.96 -7.30
CA ASP A 95 -10.86 -12.76 -7.97
C ASP A 95 -10.43 -11.50 -7.21
N TYR A 96 -10.52 -11.54 -5.87
CA TYR A 96 -10.02 -10.47 -5.03
C TYR A 96 -8.50 -10.27 -5.13
N GLU A 97 -7.70 -11.32 -4.96
CA GLU A 97 -6.23 -11.19 -4.99
C GLU A 97 -5.75 -10.71 -6.36
N ALA A 98 -6.38 -11.16 -7.45
CA ALA A 98 -6.11 -10.72 -8.81
C ALA A 98 -6.46 -9.24 -9.04
N ALA A 99 -7.52 -8.73 -8.40
CA ALA A 99 -7.90 -7.31 -8.46
C ALA A 99 -7.05 -6.40 -7.54
N HIS A 100 -6.42 -6.96 -6.50
CA HIS A 100 -5.74 -6.20 -5.45
C HIS A 100 -4.22 -6.40 -5.44
N LYS A 101 -3.66 -6.95 -4.36
CA LYS A 101 -2.21 -6.98 -4.09
C LYS A 101 -1.43 -7.92 -5.03
N LYS A 102 -2.11 -8.82 -5.76
CA LYS A 102 -1.49 -9.76 -6.72
C LYS A 102 -0.28 -10.50 -6.15
N ARG A 103 -0.39 -10.99 -4.91
CA ARG A 103 0.65 -11.74 -4.22
C ARG A 103 0.87 -13.07 -4.93
N LYS A 104 2.01 -13.16 -5.62
CA LYS A 104 2.39 -14.34 -6.41
C LYS A 104 2.19 -15.66 -5.64
N GLY A 105 2.70 -15.77 -4.42
CA GLY A 105 2.60 -17.01 -3.65
C GLY A 105 1.18 -17.41 -3.21
N VAL A 106 0.22 -16.47 -3.25
CA VAL A 106 -1.21 -16.78 -3.03
C VAL A 106 -1.87 -17.20 -4.34
N LEU A 107 -1.61 -16.49 -5.43
CA LEU A 107 -2.10 -16.87 -6.77
C LEU A 107 -1.61 -18.27 -7.15
N ASP A 108 -0.32 -18.57 -6.95
CA ASP A 108 0.25 -19.90 -7.18
C ASP A 108 -0.44 -20.99 -6.34
N ALA A 109 -0.99 -20.65 -5.16
CA ALA A 109 -1.71 -21.60 -4.31
C ALA A 109 -3.19 -21.76 -4.69
N LEU A 110 -3.73 -20.83 -5.50
CA LEU A 110 -5.11 -20.86 -5.99
C LEU A 110 -5.21 -21.38 -7.43
N ASP A 111 -4.11 -21.31 -8.18
CA ASP A 111 -3.97 -21.78 -9.57
C ASP A 111 -3.41 -23.22 -9.65
N GLY A 112 -2.95 -23.78 -8.53
CA GLY A 112 -2.30 -25.08 -8.41
C GLY A 112 -3.25 -26.25 -8.19
#